data_AF-A0A812JM79-F1
#
_entry.id   AF-A0A812JM79-F1
#
_cell.length_a   1.000
_cell.length_b   1.000
_cell.length_c   1.000
_cell.angle_alpha   90.00
_cell.angle_beta   90.00
_cell.angle_gamma   90.00
#
_symmetry.space_group_name_H-M   'P 1'
#
loop_
_entity.id
_entity.type
_entity.pdbx_description
1 polymer ?
#
loop_
_entity_poly.entity_id
_entity_poly.type
_entity_poly.pdbx_seq_one_letter_code
_entity_poly.pdbx_strand_id
1 'polypeptide(L)'
;MTEGTQGPGGYPDGMQAALAAKGYDLLDTNGGGGGGGDGEDEDSDEEDVFGRIRKLPPDAAREKGKKAFQDGDYDKAIRYWQGGLKSILGSLCAGPAALSDQSLSELDLTLNLNIAMAYMKKEEYHAAERSVDKALARREALPAHLITKALYRKAMAQRSMRRLDQCLETLSDLLEVEAGHAAAKQMQQEVEREWAKQCRDQKKNMRKLFDKLSGEDRAAEETERQQRTALRDRSGVRWTADDVDSEAFAAGSTPPSDGKDWGLALSRTVLWAMEQLALEGCACCPEGLSKASFWFLGASSTCELRWLKPAEILKRLPAIQCLALELIGFLGEIDPDNSRVPDPNIDKLPEGIMKINVDERQAFLRATKGSLEEALDKELLLPPDVDGKEALPQVCFIAHPQLHRYFSEFHPAISWLITKQVPTIIIGASDPDPSWKQDEQLLRKLGAELVVSKRESPYPMCLPGNSKVKKCSHIIGFRGGKAIERDKLMNVKLELLAQEYSVR
;
A
#
# COMPACT_ATOMS: atom_id res chain seq x y z
N MET A 1 23.82 41.34 -18.11
CA MET A 1 24.79 41.98 -17.21
C MET A 1 23.99 42.61 -16.08
N THR A 2 23.86 41.91 -14.96
CA THR A 2 23.20 42.41 -13.75
C THR A 2 24.23 42.31 -12.65
N GLU A 3 24.76 43.47 -12.25
CA GLU A 3 25.69 43.60 -11.13
C GLU A 3 24.90 43.47 -9.81
N GLY A 4 25.25 42.46 -9.02
CA GLY A 4 24.75 42.28 -7.66
C GLY A 4 25.65 43.02 -6.68
N THR A 5 25.09 43.99 -5.96
CA THR A 5 25.72 44.71 -4.87
C THR A 5 25.90 43.79 -3.65
N GLN A 6 27.15 43.54 -3.26
CA GLN A 6 27.50 42.89 -1.99
C GLN A 6 27.48 43.92 -0.85
N GLY A 7 26.68 43.65 0.19
CA GLY A 7 26.70 44.42 1.44
C GLY A 7 27.95 44.10 2.29
N PRO A 8 28.41 45.03 3.14
CA PRO A 8 29.63 44.86 3.92
C PRO A 8 29.34 43.97 5.13
N GLY A 9 29.91 42.76 5.17
CA GLY A 9 29.91 41.92 6.37
C GLY A 9 29.67 40.42 6.15
N GLY A 10 29.41 39.97 4.92
CA GLY A 10 29.33 38.55 4.59
C GLY A 10 30.71 37.94 4.37
N TYR A 11 31.00 36.81 5.02
CA TYR A 11 32.12 35.95 4.59
C TYR A 11 31.87 35.50 3.15
N PRO A 12 32.91 35.35 2.30
CA PRO A 12 32.74 34.82 0.96
C PRO A 12 32.09 33.43 1.02
N ASP A 13 31.04 33.20 0.21
CA ASP A 13 30.17 32.00 0.26
C ASP A 13 30.94 30.66 0.24
N GLY A 14 32.12 30.62 -0.36
CA GLY A 14 32.97 29.42 -0.39
C GLY A 14 33.62 29.06 0.96
N MET A 15 33.79 30.02 1.87
CA MET A 15 34.48 29.82 3.14
C MET A 15 33.58 29.21 4.21
N GLN A 16 32.29 29.59 4.24
CA GLN A 16 31.31 28.97 5.13
C GLN A 16 31.09 27.50 4.77
N ALA A 17 30.98 27.18 3.47
CA ALA A 17 30.86 25.80 3.01
C ALA A 17 32.09 24.95 3.38
N ALA A 18 33.31 25.53 3.29
CA ALA A 18 34.54 24.84 3.68
C ALA A 18 34.69 24.60 5.19
N LEU A 19 34.17 25.50 6.03
CA LEU A 19 34.16 25.36 7.49
C LEU A 19 33.07 24.38 7.96
N ALA A 20 31.89 24.42 7.34
CA ALA A 20 30.81 23.46 7.56
C ALA A 20 31.23 22.04 7.16
N ALA A 21 31.89 21.88 6.01
CA ALA A 21 32.45 20.60 5.57
C ALA A 21 33.52 20.04 6.53
N LYS A 22 34.15 20.89 7.35
CA LYS A 22 35.13 20.52 8.39
C LYS A 22 34.50 20.39 9.79
N GLY A 23 33.17 20.38 9.90
CA GLY A 23 32.45 20.11 11.15
C GLY A 23 32.24 21.31 12.08
N TYR A 24 32.56 22.54 11.64
CA TYR A 24 32.28 23.74 12.41
C TYR A 24 30.85 24.24 12.11
N ASP A 25 29.90 23.76 12.91
CA ASP A 25 28.53 24.25 12.91
C ASP A 25 28.49 25.64 13.57
N LEU A 26 28.41 26.69 12.76
CA LEU A 26 28.22 28.06 13.23
C LEU A 26 26.77 28.17 13.68
N LEU A 27 26.53 28.08 15.00
CA LEU A 27 25.21 28.39 15.55
C LEU A 27 24.77 29.75 15.01
N ASP A 28 23.59 29.79 14.41
CA ASP A 28 22.93 30.97 13.86
C ASP A 28 22.71 32.00 14.98
N THR A 29 23.73 32.80 15.28
CA THR A 29 23.57 33.98 16.11
C THR A 29 23.09 35.11 15.24
N ASN A 30 21.88 34.98 14.69
CA ASN A 30 21.17 36.09 14.07
C ASN A 30 20.65 37.01 15.18
N GLY A 31 21.58 37.76 15.76
CA GLY A 31 21.35 38.71 16.84
C GLY A 31 22.17 39.95 16.58
N GLY A 32 21.74 40.72 15.57
CA GLY A 32 22.27 42.05 15.28
C GLY A 32 22.22 42.92 16.54
N GLY A 33 23.39 43.37 16.97
CA GLY A 33 23.56 44.30 18.07
C GLY A 33 24.89 45.00 17.88
N GLY A 34 24.84 46.17 17.25
CA GLY A 34 25.96 47.08 17.14
C GLY A 34 26.22 47.81 18.45
N GLY A 35 27.43 48.35 18.57
CA GLY A 35 27.83 49.21 19.67
C GLY A 35 29.23 48.87 20.17
N GLY A 36 30.24 49.45 19.52
CA GLY A 36 31.59 49.48 20.05
C GLY A 36 31.68 50.46 21.22
N GLY A 37 32.24 50.00 22.32
CA GLY A 37 32.64 50.81 23.47
C GLY A 37 33.85 50.12 24.08
N ASP A 38 35.03 50.67 23.82
CA ASP A 38 36.28 50.26 24.45
C ASP A 38 36.25 50.72 25.91
N GLY A 39 36.24 49.75 26.83
CA GLY A 39 36.34 49.96 28.27
C GLY A 39 37.24 48.88 28.85
N GLU A 40 38.38 49.30 29.40
CA GLU A 40 39.41 48.47 30.02
C GLU A 40 38.91 47.86 31.33
N ASP A 41 39.33 46.62 31.56
CA ASP A 41 39.54 45.90 32.82
C ASP A 41 38.72 46.30 34.06
N GLU A 42 37.81 45.42 34.48
CA GLU A 42 37.57 45.15 35.90
C GLU A 42 36.99 43.73 36.09
N ASP A 43 37.66 42.92 36.94
CA ASP A 43 37.25 41.59 37.39
C ASP A 43 35.97 41.68 38.23
N SER A 44 34.83 41.89 37.57
CA SER A 44 33.51 41.73 38.18
C SER A 44 32.92 40.40 37.72
N ASP A 45 32.65 39.51 38.68
CA ASP A 45 31.87 38.27 38.52
C ASP A 45 30.39 38.60 38.21
N GLU A 46 30.14 39.47 37.23
CA GLU A 46 28.79 39.81 36.76
C GLU A 46 28.19 38.63 35.99
N GLU A 47 27.10 38.11 36.56
CA GLU A 47 26.28 37.04 35.99
C GLU A 47 25.92 37.32 34.52
N ASP A 48 26.43 36.44 33.65
CA ASP A 48 26.34 36.52 32.19
C ASP A 48 24.88 36.68 31.71
N VAL A 49 24.63 37.80 31.06
CA VAL A 49 23.44 38.05 30.23
C VAL A 49 23.27 36.89 29.24
N PHE A 50 22.10 36.25 29.31
CA PHE A 50 21.68 35.04 28.59
C PHE A 50 22.35 34.81 27.21
N GLY A 51 23.22 33.80 27.14
CA GLY A 51 23.42 32.98 25.94
C GLY A 51 24.61 33.29 25.02
N ARG A 52 25.39 34.36 25.22
CA ARG A 52 26.56 34.65 24.36
C ARG A 52 27.86 34.08 24.94
N ILE A 53 28.48 33.15 24.22
CA ILE A 53 29.81 32.62 24.57
C ILE A 53 30.88 33.70 24.31
N ARG A 54 31.53 34.17 25.39
CA ARG A 54 32.64 35.13 25.34
C ARG A 54 33.88 34.50 24.67
N LYS A 55 34.54 35.25 23.78
CA LYS A 55 35.78 34.81 23.13
C LYS A 55 36.90 34.86 24.17
N LEU A 56 37.68 33.78 24.30
CA LEU A 56 38.81 33.72 25.22
C LEU A 56 40.08 33.30 24.48
N PRO A 57 41.27 33.82 24.88
CA PRO A 57 42.54 33.28 24.39
C PRO A 57 42.60 31.76 24.63
N PRO A 58 43.03 30.96 23.65
CA PRO A 58 42.94 29.49 23.73
C PRO A 58 43.63 28.87 24.98
N ASP A 59 44.80 29.36 25.37
CA ASP A 59 45.49 28.88 26.58
C ASP A 59 44.77 29.29 27.88
N ALA A 60 44.26 30.52 27.94
CA ALA A 60 43.47 30.99 29.07
C ALA A 60 42.16 30.19 29.20
N ALA A 61 41.51 29.88 28.08
CA ALA A 61 40.34 29.01 28.03
C ALA A 61 40.64 27.59 28.54
N ARG A 62 41.79 27.02 28.17
CA ARG A 62 42.24 25.70 28.63
C ARG A 62 42.36 25.66 30.16
N GLU A 63 43.08 26.61 30.75
CA GLU A 63 43.32 26.63 32.20
C GLU A 63 42.07 27.00 33.01
N LYS A 64 41.30 28.02 32.60
CA LYS A 64 40.04 28.39 33.27
C LYS A 64 39.01 27.26 33.21
N GLY A 65 38.86 26.62 32.05
CA GLY A 65 37.96 25.47 31.91
C GLY A 65 38.43 24.25 32.71
N LYS A 66 39.74 24.01 32.81
CA LYS A 66 40.29 22.94 33.67
C LYS A 66 39.98 23.18 35.15
N LYS A 67 40.11 24.42 35.64
CA LYS A 67 39.76 24.78 37.02
C LYS A 67 38.27 24.55 37.29
N ALA A 68 37.39 25.10 36.45
CA ALA A 68 35.94 24.89 36.58
C ALA A 68 35.54 23.41 36.52
N PHE A 69 36.20 22.62 35.66
CA PHE A 69 35.96 21.17 35.58
C PHE A 69 36.38 20.43 36.87
N GLN A 70 37.50 20.83 37.49
CA GLN A 70 37.95 20.27 38.76
C GLN A 70 37.02 20.64 39.91
N ASP A 71 36.42 21.83 39.86
CA ASP A 71 35.41 22.30 40.81
C ASP A 71 34.04 21.61 40.62
N GLY A 72 33.89 20.76 39.59
CA GLY A 72 32.65 20.05 39.26
C GLY A 72 31.63 20.87 38.47
N ASP A 73 31.96 22.12 38.11
CA ASP A 73 31.10 22.99 37.30
C ASP A 73 31.36 22.74 35.80
N TYR A 74 30.73 21.68 35.30
CA TYR A 74 30.91 21.21 33.92
C TYR A 74 30.36 22.19 32.88
N ASP A 75 29.27 22.89 33.17
CA ASP A 75 28.67 23.85 32.23
C ASP A 75 29.56 25.08 32.05
N LYS A 76 30.10 25.62 33.16
CA LYS A 76 31.08 26.71 33.10
C LYS A 76 32.37 26.29 32.41
N ALA A 77 32.84 25.06 32.65
CA ALA A 77 34.00 24.51 31.94
C ALA A 77 33.78 24.43 30.42
N ILE A 78 32.62 23.92 29.99
CA ILE A 78 32.24 23.84 28.57
C ILE A 78 32.21 25.24 27.95
N ARG A 79 31.59 26.23 28.61
CA ARG A 79 31.54 27.62 28.12
C ARG A 79 32.94 28.20 27.93
N TYR A 80 33.85 28.00 28.88
CA TYR A 80 35.23 28.47 28.75
C TYR A 80 35.96 27.84 27.57
N TRP A 81 35.88 26.51 27.41
CA TRP A 81 36.52 25.83 26.28
C TRP A 81 35.88 26.21 24.94
N GLN A 82 34.57 26.38 24.86
CA GLN A 82 33.89 26.89 23.66
C GLN A 82 34.35 28.32 23.30
N GLY A 83 34.56 29.18 24.30
CA GLY A 83 35.13 30.51 24.11
C GLY A 83 36.54 30.48 23.51
N GLY A 84 37.35 29.51 23.93
CA GLY A 84 38.66 29.21 23.33
C GLY A 84 38.55 28.74 21.89
N LEU A 85 37.67 27.77 21.61
CA LEU A 85 37.42 27.26 20.25
C LEU A 85 36.96 28.36 19.29
N LYS A 86 36.10 29.29 19.74
CA LYS A 86 35.69 30.45 18.94
C LYS A 86 36.88 31.34 18.56
N SER A 87 37.87 31.44 19.45
CA SER A 87 39.10 32.18 19.19
C SER A 87 39.99 31.47 18.17
N ILE A 88 40.17 30.15 18.32
CA ILE A 88 40.92 29.32 17.38
C ILE A 88 40.28 29.37 15.99
N LEU A 89 38.96 29.26 15.90
CA LEU A 89 38.23 29.33 14.63
C LEU A 89 38.48 30.68 13.93
N GLY A 90 38.43 31.79 14.67
CA GLY A 90 38.76 33.10 14.12
C GLY A 90 40.19 33.18 13.55
N SER A 91 41.17 32.59 14.24
CA SER A 91 42.56 32.54 13.76
C SER A 91 42.74 31.62 12.54
N LEU A 92 42.05 30.49 12.49
CA LEU A 92 42.08 29.56 11.36
C LEU A 92 41.46 30.16 10.09
N CYS A 93 40.52 31.08 10.24
CA CYS A 93 39.93 31.84 9.15
C CYS A 93 40.86 32.94 8.59
N ALA A 94 42.02 33.21 9.22
CA ALA A 94 42.93 34.26 8.75
C ALA A 94 43.75 33.88 7.50
N GLY A 95 43.74 32.60 7.08
CA GLY A 95 44.30 32.16 5.80
C GLY A 95 44.95 30.76 5.81
N PRO A 96 45.48 30.29 4.65
CA PRO A 96 46.06 28.95 4.50
C PRO A 96 47.24 28.64 5.42
N ALA A 97 48.05 29.63 5.79
CA ALA A 97 49.19 29.46 6.69
C ALA A 97 48.76 29.15 8.14
N ALA A 98 47.59 29.65 8.57
CA ALA A 98 47.03 29.36 9.89
C ALA A 98 46.44 27.94 9.97
N LEU A 99 46.01 27.38 8.83
CA LEU A 99 45.52 26.00 8.73
C LEU A 99 46.63 24.95 8.91
N SER A 100 47.89 25.31 8.66
CA SER A 100 49.06 24.43 8.85
C SER A 100 49.70 24.55 10.23
N ASP A 101 49.15 25.37 11.13
CA ASP A 101 49.68 25.50 12.50
C ASP A 101 49.29 24.27 13.34
N GLN A 102 50.29 23.43 13.63
CA GLN A 102 50.13 22.24 14.47
C GLN A 102 49.73 22.60 15.91
N SER A 103 50.24 23.71 16.44
CA SER A 103 49.97 24.10 17.84
C SER A 103 48.50 24.47 18.05
N LEU A 104 47.91 25.20 17.10
CA LEU A 104 46.48 25.54 17.11
C LEU A 104 45.61 24.30 16.92
N SER A 105 46.05 23.35 16.11
CA SER A 105 45.32 22.10 15.85
C SER A 105 45.33 21.16 17.07
N GLU A 106 46.46 21.05 17.78
CA GLU A 106 46.56 20.31 19.04
C GLU A 106 45.69 20.93 20.14
N LEU A 107 45.61 22.26 20.18
CA LEU A 107 44.81 22.98 21.16
C LEU A 107 43.31 22.86 20.85
N ASP A 108 42.90 22.99 19.59
CA ASP A 108 41.52 22.73 19.15
C ASP A 108 41.06 21.33 19.57
N LEU A 109 41.89 20.31 19.31
CA LEU A 109 41.63 18.95 19.75
C LEU A 109 41.49 18.88 21.27
N THR A 110 42.45 19.42 22.01
CA THR A 110 42.46 19.36 23.48
C THR A 110 41.18 19.95 24.08
N LEU A 111 40.74 21.10 23.55
CA LEU A 111 39.50 21.74 23.99
C LEU A 111 38.26 20.90 23.64
N ASN A 112 38.16 20.40 22.41
CA ASN A 112 37.05 19.52 21.99
C ASN A 112 36.97 18.23 22.82
N LEU A 113 38.12 17.60 23.11
CA LEU A 113 38.18 16.43 23.97
C LEU A 113 37.76 16.76 25.40
N ASN A 114 38.18 17.89 25.95
CA ASN A 114 37.77 18.32 27.29
C ASN A 114 36.26 18.58 27.37
N ILE A 115 35.69 19.25 26.36
CA ILE A 115 34.24 19.44 26.22
C ILE A 115 33.52 18.09 26.18
N ALA A 116 34.02 17.13 25.39
CA ALA A 116 33.44 15.78 25.34
C ALA A 116 33.47 15.09 26.72
N MET A 117 34.55 15.26 27.49
CA MET A 117 34.66 14.71 28.84
C MET A 117 33.65 15.35 29.81
N ALA A 118 33.45 16.66 29.73
CA ALA A 118 32.41 17.34 30.52
C ALA A 118 31.00 16.88 30.14
N TYR A 119 30.69 16.75 28.85
CA TYR A 119 29.40 16.19 28.43
C TYR A 119 29.20 14.74 28.90
N MET A 120 30.25 13.91 28.90
CA MET A 120 30.16 12.56 29.47
C MET A 120 29.89 12.57 30.98
N LYS A 121 30.47 13.53 31.73
CA LYS A 121 30.17 13.71 33.17
C LYS A 121 28.75 14.18 33.43
N LYS A 122 28.13 14.86 32.48
CA LYS A 122 26.71 15.26 32.48
C LYS A 122 25.77 14.20 31.89
N GLU A 123 26.28 13.03 31.48
CA GLU A 123 25.52 11.98 30.79
C GLU A 123 24.91 12.42 29.43
N GLU A 124 25.40 13.51 28.84
CA GLU A 124 24.98 14.03 27.54
C GLU A 124 25.81 13.41 26.41
N TYR A 125 25.69 12.09 26.23
CA TYR A 125 26.59 11.31 25.35
C TYR A 125 26.55 11.72 23.87
N HIS A 126 25.41 12.18 23.35
CA HIS A 126 25.31 12.69 21.98
C HIS A 126 26.14 13.98 21.77
N ALA A 127 26.15 14.88 22.75
CA ALA A 127 26.94 16.10 22.68
C ALA A 127 28.44 15.81 22.84
N ALA A 128 28.78 14.80 23.66
CA ALA A 128 30.12 14.28 23.79
C ALA A 128 30.64 13.70 22.46
N GLU A 129 29.87 12.81 21.81
CA GLU A 129 30.22 12.21 20.53
C GLU A 129 30.49 13.28 19.46
N ARG A 130 29.58 14.26 19.31
CA ARG A 130 29.77 15.37 18.35
C ARG A 130 31.05 16.16 18.60
N SER A 131 31.39 16.38 19.87
CA SER A 131 32.60 17.11 20.24
C SER A 131 33.85 16.30 19.92
N VAL A 132 33.82 14.97 20.08
CA VAL A 132 34.91 14.09 19.63
C VAL A 132 35.02 14.03 18.11
N ASP A 133 33.90 13.98 17.38
CA ASP A 133 33.90 13.99 15.91
C ASP A 133 34.51 15.28 15.34
N LYS A 134 34.20 16.44 15.95
CA LYS A 134 34.88 17.71 15.62
C LYS A 134 36.38 17.63 15.85
N ALA A 135 36.79 17.02 16.96
CA ALA A 135 38.19 16.78 17.29
C ALA A 135 38.88 15.87 16.23
N LEU A 136 38.19 14.84 15.75
CA LEU A 136 38.70 13.89 14.75
C LEU A 136 38.61 14.39 13.30
N ALA A 137 37.93 15.50 13.02
CA ALA A 137 37.80 16.06 11.68
C ALA A 137 39.16 16.42 11.02
N ARG A 138 40.22 16.55 11.83
CA ARG A 138 41.61 16.81 11.37
C ARG A 138 42.58 15.69 11.73
N ARG A 139 42.08 14.44 11.80
CA ARG A 139 42.85 13.24 12.22
C ARG A 139 44.25 13.16 11.61
N GLU A 140 44.41 13.51 10.34
CA GLU A 140 45.69 13.42 9.60
C GLU A 140 46.81 14.32 10.16
N ALA A 141 46.45 15.45 10.78
CA ALA A 141 47.41 16.40 11.33
C ALA A 141 47.76 16.13 12.80
N LEU A 142 47.18 15.09 13.41
CA LEU A 142 47.25 14.85 14.85
C LEU A 142 48.27 13.77 15.23
N PRO A 143 48.96 13.94 16.37
CA PRO A 143 49.75 12.88 16.97
C PRO A 143 48.92 11.63 17.30
N ALA A 144 49.48 10.43 17.09
CA ALA A 144 48.79 9.15 17.30
C ALA A 144 48.16 9.00 18.70
N HIS A 145 48.88 9.38 19.77
CA HIS A 145 48.40 9.28 21.15
C HIS A 145 47.14 10.13 21.42
N LEU A 146 46.98 11.24 20.71
CA LEU A 146 45.82 12.12 20.78
C LEU A 146 44.62 11.55 20.02
N ILE A 147 44.87 10.91 18.88
CA ILE A 147 43.86 10.15 18.13
C ILE A 147 43.34 8.98 18.97
N THR A 148 44.22 8.21 19.62
CA THR A 148 43.83 7.12 20.53
C THR A 148 42.92 7.62 21.63
N LYS A 149 43.27 8.74 22.28
CA LYS A 149 42.48 9.35 23.35
C LYS A 149 41.10 9.81 22.86
N ALA A 150 41.02 10.37 21.65
CA ALA A 150 39.77 10.79 21.04
C ALA A 150 38.86 9.59 20.76
N LEU A 151 39.36 8.60 20.02
CA LEU A 151 38.62 7.37 19.69
C LEU A 151 38.14 6.64 20.94
N TYR A 152 38.96 6.59 22.00
CA TYR A 152 38.55 5.97 23.26
C TYR A 152 37.35 6.68 23.91
N ARG A 153 37.34 8.01 23.92
CA ARG A 153 36.21 8.81 24.45
C ARG A 153 34.96 8.66 23.59
N LYS A 154 35.10 8.55 22.27
CA LYS A 154 33.98 8.26 21.36
C LYS A 154 33.37 6.88 21.65
N ALA A 155 34.21 5.85 21.77
CA ALA A 155 33.77 4.51 22.13
C ALA A 155 33.04 4.47 23.48
N MET A 156 33.53 5.20 24.49
CA MET A 156 32.85 5.35 25.79
C MET A 156 31.45 5.97 25.66
N ALA A 157 31.32 7.06 24.89
CA ALA A 157 30.04 7.71 24.66
C ALA A 157 29.06 6.76 23.91
N GLN A 158 29.53 6.09 22.86
CA GLN A 158 28.74 5.14 22.07
C GLN A 158 28.26 3.94 22.87
N ARG A 159 29.15 3.37 23.71
CA ARG A 159 28.77 2.30 24.64
C ARG A 159 27.68 2.76 25.61
N SER A 160 27.81 3.97 26.16
CA SER A 160 26.81 4.54 27.08
C SER A 160 25.45 4.76 26.41
N MET A 161 25.44 5.05 25.11
CA MET A 161 24.24 5.14 24.27
C MET A 161 23.70 3.79 23.78
N ARG A 162 24.32 2.66 24.17
CA ARG A 162 24.02 1.30 23.69
C ARG A 162 24.14 1.14 22.16
N ARG A 163 24.97 1.97 21.51
CA ARG A 163 25.34 1.84 20.10
C ARG A 163 26.55 0.91 19.99
N LEU A 164 26.33 -0.36 20.33
CA LEU A 164 27.41 -1.34 20.51
C LEU A 164 28.14 -1.67 19.21
N ASP A 165 27.43 -1.67 18.09
CA ASP A 165 27.97 -1.82 16.73
C ASP A 165 29.00 -0.71 16.41
N GLN A 166 28.59 0.55 16.52
CA GLN A 166 29.46 1.71 16.26
C GLN A 166 30.62 1.78 17.26
N CYS A 167 30.40 1.34 18.50
CA CYS A 167 31.43 1.23 19.52
C CYS A 167 32.52 0.23 19.12
N LEU A 168 32.15 -0.94 18.57
CA LEU A 168 33.10 -1.95 18.11
C LEU A 168 33.92 -1.44 16.91
N GLU A 169 33.29 -0.75 15.96
CA GLU A 169 33.99 -0.11 14.84
C GLU A 169 35.01 0.92 15.37
N THR A 170 34.59 1.81 16.27
CA THR A 170 35.47 2.82 16.85
C THR A 170 36.62 2.21 17.67
N LEU A 171 36.38 1.09 18.36
CA LEU A 171 37.42 0.36 19.09
C LEU A 171 38.39 -0.37 18.15
N SER A 172 37.92 -0.86 17.00
CA SER A 172 38.76 -1.41 15.94
C SER A 172 39.70 -0.32 15.40
N ASP A 173 39.14 0.83 15.03
CA ASP A 173 39.90 2.00 14.56
C ASP A 173 40.96 2.45 15.58
N LEU A 174 40.63 2.40 16.88
CA LEU A 174 41.58 2.72 17.95
C LEU A 174 42.74 1.73 17.99
N LEU A 175 42.44 0.43 17.92
CA LEU A 175 43.46 -0.63 18.00
C LEU A 175 44.34 -0.70 16.75
N GLU A 176 43.89 -0.18 15.61
CA GLU A 176 44.74 0.04 14.44
C GLU A 176 45.78 1.14 14.67
N VAL A 177 45.41 2.22 15.38
CA VAL A 177 46.34 3.30 15.74
C VAL A 177 47.30 2.86 16.84
N GLU A 178 46.80 2.16 17.86
CA GLU A 178 47.57 1.71 19.01
C GLU A 178 47.16 0.30 19.47
N ALA A 179 47.74 -0.72 18.84
CA ALA A 179 47.43 -2.13 19.13
C ALA A 179 47.71 -2.56 20.59
N GLY A 180 48.50 -1.79 21.34
CA GLY A 180 48.86 -2.04 22.73
C GLY A 180 47.86 -1.51 23.77
N HIS A 181 46.81 -0.79 23.37
CA HIS A 181 45.94 -0.08 24.30
C HIS A 181 45.05 -1.02 25.15
N ALA A 182 45.51 -1.37 26.35
CA ALA A 182 44.90 -2.39 27.22
C ALA A 182 43.42 -2.12 27.55
N ALA A 183 43.06 -0.87 27.86
CA ALA A 183 41.69 -0.49 28.19
C ALA A 183 40.72 -0.63 27.00
N ALA A 184 41.22 -0.43 25.77
CA ALA A 184 40.39 -0.59 24.57
C ALA A 184 40.12 -2.07 24.29
N LYS A 185 41.11 -2.95 24.44
CA LYS A 185 40.94 -4.40 24.34
C LYS A 185 39.93 -4.93 25.36
N GLN A 186 40.02 -4.47 26.61
CA GLN A 186 39.05 -4.86 27.64
C GLN A 186 37.64 -4.40 27.26
N MET A 187 37.49 -3.12 26.86
CA MET A 187 36.18 -2.58 26.45
C MET A 187 35.60 -3.34 25.25
N GLN A 188 36.43 -3.68 24.26
CA GLN A 188 36.01 -4.45 23.08
C GLN A 188 35.41 -5.80 23.49
N GLN A 189 36.09 -6.56 24.36
CA GLN A 189 35.57 -7.84 24.84
C GLN A 189 34.25 -7.70 25.61
N GLU A 190 34.09 -6.64 26.41
CA GLU A 190 32.85 -6.38 27.14
C GLU A 190 31.70 -6.04 26.17
N VAL A 191 31.95 -5.14 25.22
CA VAL A 191 30.97 -4.72 24.21
C VAL A 191 30.57 -5.88 23.28
N GLU A 192 31.51 -6.74 22.87
CA GLU A 192 31.23 -7.95 22.09
C GLU A 192 30.27 -8.90 22.83
N ARG A 193 30.47 -9.09 24.14
CA ARG A 193 29.58 -9.92 24.97
C ARG A 193 28.19 -9.31 25.10
N GLU A 194 28.11 -8.00 25.31
CA GLU A 194 26.84 -7.25 25.35
C GLU A 194 26.09 -7.34 24.02
N TRP A 195 26.81 -7.15 22.91
CA TRP A 195 26.26 -7.24 21.55
C TRP A 195 25.73 -8.65 21.23
N ALA A 196 26.52 -9.69 21.51
CA ALA A 196 26.09 -11.08 21.31
C ALA A 196 24.87 -11.45 22.16
N LYS A 197 24.72 -10.87 23.35
CA LYS A 197 23.51 -11.02 24.17
C LYS A 197 22.31 -10.32 23.52
N GLN A 198 22.47 -9.06 23.09
CA GLN A 198 21.42 -8.30 22.41
C GLN A 198 20.92 -9.00 21.14
N CYS A 199 21.81 -9.52 20.29
CA CYS A 199 21.42 -10.26 19.08
C CYS A 199 20.64 -11.54 19.42
N ARG A 200 21.01 -12.27 20.48
CA ARG A 200 20.27 -13.47 20.92
C ARG A 200 18.88 -13.11 21.42
N ASP A 201 18.76 -12.06 22.21
CA ASP A 201 17.48 -11.60 22.74
C ASP A 201 16.56 -11.07 21.63
N GLN A 202 17.10 -10.33 20.65
CA GLN A 202 16.36 -9.88 19.46
C GLN A 202 15.83 -11.07 18.65
N LYS A 203 16.68 -12.07 18.34
CA LYS A 203 16.24 -13.29 17.63
C LYS A 203 15.14 -14.04 18.37
N LYS A 204 15.25 -14.15 19.71
CA LYS A 204 14.24 -14.79 20.55
C LYS A 204 12.91 -14.03 20.52
N ASN A 205 12.96 -12.71 20.59
CA ASN A 205 11.76 -11.87 20.54
C ASN A 205 11.09 -11.90 19.17
N MET A 206 11.86 -11.86 18.08
CA MET A 206 11.32 -12.00 16.72
C MET A 206 10.62 -13.35 16.53
N ARG A 207 11.24 -14.46 16.95
CA ARG A 207 10.60 -15.79 16.87
C ARG A 207 9.25 -15.82 17.60
N LYS A 208 9.20 -15.30 18.83
CA LYS A 208 7.94 -15.21 19.59
C LYS A 208 6.86 -14.39 18.90
N LEU A 209 7.23 -13.31 18.21
CA LEU A 209 6.28 -12.46 17.48
C LEU A 209 5.74 -13.19 16.24
N PHE A 210 6.60 -13.87 15.49
CA PHE A 210 6.18 -14.73 14.36
C PHE A 210 5.27 -15.87 14.80
N ASP A 211 5.61 -16.57 15.89
CA ASP A 211 4.79 -17.66 16.42
C ASP A 211 3.38 -17.18 16.79
N LYS A 212 3.27 -15.99 17.42
CA LYS A 212 1.97 -15.39 17.77
C LYS A 212 1.12 -15.03 16.55
N LEU A 213 1.71 -14.34 15.56
CA LEU A 213 1.00 -13.94 14.34
C LEU A 213 0.45 -15.15 13.59
N SER A 214 1.26 -16.22 13.48
CA SER A 214 0.83 -17.45 12.80
C SER A 214 -0.34 -18.19 13.46
N GLY A 215 -0.57 -17.98 14.75
CA GLY A 215 -1.66 -18.62 15.49
C GLY A 215 -2.99 -17.87 15.39
N GLU A 216 -2.94 -16.54 15.45
CA GLU A 216 -4.14 -15.68 15.39
C GLU A 216 -4.76 -15.67 13.98
N ASP A 217 -3.93 -15.65 12.94
CA ASP A 217 -4.39 -15.66 11.54
C ASP A 217 -5.19 -16.93 11.20
N ARG A 218 -4.75 -18.10 11.69
CA ARG A 218 -5.40 -19.38 11.38
C ARG A 218 -6.79 -19.51 12.02
N ALA A 219 -6.96 -18.99 13.23
CA ALA A 219 -8.25 -19.05 13.92
C ALA A 219 -9.26 -18.07 13.29
N ALA A 220 -8.80 -16.88 12.92
CA ALA A 220 -9.60 -15.89 12.21
C ALA A 220 -10.02 -16.42 10.81
N GLU A 221 -9.07 -16.98 10.06
CA GLU A 221 -9.31 -17.58 8.74
C GLU A 221 -10.32 -18.74 8.82
N GLU A 222 -10.20 -19.62 9.81
CA GLU A 222 -11.15 -20.74 10.00
C GLU A 222 -12.55 -20.23 10.36
N THR A 223 -12.66 -19.16 11.16
CA THR A 223 -13.95 -18.55 11.50
C THR A 223 -14.60 -17.92 10.27
N GLU A 224 -13.83 -17.18 9.48
CA GLU A 224 -14.30 -16.60 8.21
C GLU A 224 -14.74 -17.70 7.23
N ARG A 225 -13.97 -18.80 7.16
CA ARG A 225 -14.30 -19.98 6.35
C ARG A 225 -15.63 -20.61 6.75
N GLN A 226 -15.90 -20.76 8.05
CA GLN A 226 -17.16 -21.28 8.56
C GLN A 226 -18.33 -20.35 8.24
N GLN A 227 -18.16 -19.03 8.40
CA GLN A 227 -19.17 -18.05 8.04
C GLN A 227 -19.49 -18.06 6.55
N ARG A 228 -18.47 -18.10 5.69
CA ARG A 228 -18.64 -18.22 4.23
C ARG A 228 -19.38 -19.50 3.86
N THR A 229 -19.05 -20.63 4.50
CA THR A 229 -19.74 -21.91 4.26
C THR A 229 -21.23 -21.81 4.61
N ALA A 230 -21.56 -21.25 5.77
CA ALA A 230 -22.96 -21.08 6.17
C ALA A 230 -23.75 -20.14 5.23
N LEU A 231 -23.12 -19.10 4.70
CA LEU A 231 -23.74 -18.20 3.72
C LEU A 231 -23.89 -18.87 2.34
N ARG A 232 -22.93 -19.69 1.92
CA ARG A 232 -23.04 -20.52 0.70
C ARG A 232 -24.26 -21.43 0.75
N ASP A 233 -24.50 -22.07 1.90
CA ASP A 233 -25.65 -22.96 2.06
C ASP A 233 -26.98 -22.22 1.85
N ARG A 234 -27.06 -20.95 2.28
CA ARG A 234 -28.23 -20.07 2.11
C ARG A 234 -28.48 -19.64 0.66
N SER A 235 -27.48 -19.71 -0.22
CA SER A 235 -27.65 -19.37 -1.64
C SER A 235 -28.54 -20.36 -2.40
N GLY A 236 -28.76 -21.56 -1.83
CA GLY A 236 -29.43 -22.68 -2.50
C GLY A 236 -28.55 -23.42 -3.51
N VAL A 237 -27.37 -22.89 -3.85
CA VAL A 237 -26.39 -23.55 -4.72
C VAL A 237 -25.72 -24.70 -3.97
N ARG A 238 -25.60 -25.86 -4.62
CA ARG A 238 -24.90 -27.04 -4.11
C ARG A 238 -23.85 -27.48 -5.11
N TRP A 239 -22.59 -27.38 -4.72
CA TRP A 239 -21.46 -27.86 -5.50
C TRP A 239 -21.18 -29.33 -5.22
N THR A 240 -20.81 -30.10 -6.24
CA THR A 240 -20.37 -31.49 -6.07
C THR A 240 -18.85 -31.59 -6.08
N ALA A 241 -18.29 -32.75 -5.70
CA ALA A 241 -16.85 -32.99 -5.80
C ALA A 241 -16.32 -32.84 -7.24
N ASP A 242 -17.17 -33.03 -8.25
CA ASP A 242 -16.82 -32.89 -9.66
C ASP A 242 -16.71 -31.43 -10.12
N ASP A 243 -17.19 -30.48 -9.30
CA ASP A 243 -17.13 -29.05 -9.62
C ASP A 243 -15.93 -28.34 -9.01
N VAL A 244 -15.25 -28.99 -8.07
CA VAL A 244 -14.39 -28.32 -7.11
C VAL A 244 -13.09 -29.10 -6.98
N ASP A 245 -11.99 -28.55 -7.50
CA ASP A 245 -10.69 -28.83 -6.88
C ASP A 245 -10.68 -28.11 -5.53
N SER A 246 -10.88 -28.88 -4.46
CA SER A 246 -11.25 -28.36 -3.13
C SER A 246 -10.25 -27.37 -2.56
N GLU A 247 -8.99 -27.44 -2.95
CA GLU A 247 -7.96 -26.49 -2.50
C GLU A 247 -8.02 -25.18 -3.30
N ALA A 248 -8.08 -25.24 -4.64
CA ALA A 248 -8.15 -24.06 -5.49
C ALA A 248 -9.44 -23.25 -5.25
N PHE A 249 -10.59 -23.93 -5.16
CA PHE A 249 -11.87 -23.27 -4.91
C PHE A 249 -11.98 -22.68 -3.49
N ALA A 250 -11.38 -23.33 -2.49
CA ALA A 250 -11.30 -22.78 -1.13
C ALA A 250 -10.40 -21.53 -1.08
N ALA A 251 -9.31 -21.52 -1.85
CA ALA A 251 -8.40 -20.39 -1.97
C ALA A 251 -8.88 -19.29 -2.94
N GLY A 252 -10.07 -19.42 -3.55
CA GLY A 252 -10.56 -18.48 -4.57
C GLY A 252 -9.69 -18.46 -5.85
N SER A 253 -8.89 -19.50 -6.06
CA SER A 253 -7.98 -19.65 -7.19
C SER A 253 -8.66 -20.43 -8.33
N THR A 254 -8.31 -20.09 -9.57
CA THR A 254 -8.80 -20.81 -10.77
C THR A 254 -8.15 -22.20 -10.83
N PRO A 255 -8.92 -23.30 -10.91
CA PRO A 255 -8.34 -24.62 -11.15
C PRO A 255 -7.60 -24.64 -12.49
N PRO A 256 -6.54 -25.44 -12.63
CA PRO A 256 -5.92 -25.68 -13.92
C PRO A 256 -6.91 -26.42 -14.83
N SER A 257 -7.49 -25.74 -15.82
CA SER A 257 -8.42 -26.37 -16.75
C SER A 257 -7.66 -27.29 -17.71
N ASP A 258 -8.02 -28.57 -17.73
CA ASP A 258 -7.50 -29.59 -18.66
C ASP A 258 -8.09 -29.44 -20.08
N GLY A 259 -8.91 -28.41 -20.29
CA GLY A 259 -9.58 -28.13 -21.54
C GLY A 259 -10.74 -29.07 -21.89
N LYS A 260 -11.27 -29.86 -20.94
CA LYS A 260 -12.47 -30.69 -21.19
C LYS A 260 -13.77 -30.06 -20.68
N ASP A 261 -13.69 -29.11 -19.75
CA ASP A 261 -14.85 -28.57 -19.03
C ASP A 261 -15.43 -27.24 -19.59
N TRP A 262 -15.03 -26.83 -20.80
CA TRP A 262 -15.48 -25.57 -21.41
C TRP A 262 -16.99 -25.43 -21.50
N GLY A 263 -17.68 -26.53 -21.82
CA GLY A 263 -19.12 -26.54 -22.01
C GLY A 263 -19.91 -26.27 -20.71
N LEU A 264 -19.25 -26.26 -19.55
CA LEU A 264 -19.86 -26.00 -18.25
C LEU A 264 -19.49 -24.64 -17.66
N ALA A 265 -18.47 -23.97 -18.20
CA ALA A 265 -17.85 -22.79 -17.60
C ALA A 265 -18.86 -21.65 -17.35
N LEU A 266 -19.76 -21.38 -18.31
CA LEU A 266 -20.79 -20.35 -18.14
C LEU A 266 -21.83 -20.74 -17.08
N SER A 267 -22.31 -21.98 -17.11
CA SER A 267 -23.28 -22.49 -16.13
C SER A 267 -22.73 -22.45 -14.71
N ARG A 268 -21.46 -22.82 -14.53
CA ARG A 268 -20.76 -22.74 -13.23
C ARG A 268 -20.48 -21.29 -12.84
N THR A 269 -20.10 -20.42 -13.77
CA THR A 269 -19.92 -18.99 -13.50
C THR A 269 -21.21 -18.37 -13.00
N VAL A 270 -22.36 -18.69 -13.62
CA VAL A 270 -23.70 -18.24 -13.20
C VAL A 270 -24.00 -18.64 -11.74
N LEU A 271 -23.81 -19.91 -11.41
CA LEU A 271 -24.06 -20.41 -10.05
C LEU A 271 -23.11 -19.80 -9.03
N TRP A 272 -21.83 -19.70 -9.38
CA TRP A 272 -20.83 -19.05 -8.53
C TRP A 272 -21.16 -17.58 -8.30
N ALA A 273 -21.63 -16.88 -9.33
CA ALA A 273 -22.10 -15.51 -9.23
C ALA A 273 -23.24 -15.33 -8.22
N MET A 274 -24.24 -16.21 -8.31
CA MET A 274 -25.38 -16.21 -7.39
C MET A 274 -24.93 -16.47 -5.96
N GLU A 275 -23.98 -17.39 -5.76
CA GLU A 275 -23.36 -17.62 -4.47
C GLU A 275 -22.65 -16.37 -3.95
N GLN A 276 -21.83 -15.69 -4.78
CA GLN A 276 -21.14 -14.47 -4.37
C GLN A 276 -22.14 -13.36 -3.98
N LEU A 277 -23.24 -13.22 -4.71
CA LEU A 277 -24.27 -12.24 -4.38
C LEU A 277 -25.00 -12.58 -3.07
N ALA A 278 -25.19 -13.87 -2.79
CA ALA A 278 -25.76 -14.35 -1.52
C ALA A 278 -24.82 -14.12 -0.32
N LEU A 279 -23.50 -14.28 -0.50
CA LEU A 279 -22.50 -13.95 0.52
C LEU A 279 -22.58 -12.47 0.95
N GLU A 280 -23.02 -11.61 0.05
CA GLU A 280 -23.18 -10.16 0.25
C GLU A 280 -24.59 -9.79 0.75
N GLY A 281 -25.37 -10.78 1.20
CA GLY A 281 -26.69 -10.59 1.79
C GLY A 281 -27.85 -10.59 0.78
N CYS A 282 -27.59 -10.88 -0.49
CA CYS A 282 -28.61 -10.91 -1.53
C CYS A 282 -28.83 -12.34 -2.08
N ALA A 283 -29.66 -13.12 -1.39
CA ALA A 283 -30.00 -14.48 -1.82
C ALA A 283 -30.88 -14.46 -3.09
N CYS A 284 -30.35 -14.97 -4.21
CA CYS A 284 -31.09 -15.11 -5.47
C CYS A 284 -32.15 -16.22 -5.41
N CYS A 285 -31.94 -17.24 -4.57
CA CYS A 285 -32.85 -18.37 -4.42
C CYS A 285 -33.14 -18.59 -2.92
N PRO A 286 -34.09 -17.85 -2.33
CA PRO A 286 -34.43 -18.02 -0.92
C PRO A 286 -34.97 -19.43 -0.63
N GLU A 287 -34.86 -19.84 0.64
CA GLU A 287 -35.36 -21.13 1.10
C GLU A 287 -36.85 -21.30 0.80
N GLY A 288 -37.25 -22.49 0.34
CA GLY A 288 -38.62 -22.80 -0.06
C GLY A 288 -39.00 -22.39 -1.47
N LEU A 289 -38.14 -21.69 -2.21
CA LEU A 289 -38.36 -21.41 -3.63
C LEU A 289 -38.26 -22.71 -4.44
N SER A 290 -39.35 -23.10 -5.09
CA SER A 290 -39.41 -24.31 -5.94
C SER A 290 -39.48 -24.01 -7.44
N LYS A 291 -39.75 -22.75 -7.82
CA LYS A 291 -39.79 -22.28 -9.21
C LYS A 291 -38.92 -21.04 -9.32
N ALA A 292 -38.04 -20.97 -10.31
CA ALA A 292 -37.16 -19.83 -10.53
C ALA A 292 -37.16 -19.39 -12.00
N SER A 293 -36.95 -18.10 -12.25
CA SER A 293 -36.80 -17.46 -13.55
C SER A 293 -35.51 -16.65 -13.56
N PHE A 294 -34.59 -16.98 -14.46
CA PHE A 294 -33.33 -16.25 -14.66
C PHE A 294 -33.32 -15.60 -16.02
N TRP A 295 -32.95 -14.34 -16.08
CA TRP A 295 -32.86 -13.59 -17.35
C TRP A 295 -31.41 -13.34 -17.70
N PHE A 296 -31.08 -13.41 -18.99
CA PHE A 296 -29.77 -13.09 -19.53
C PHE A 296 -29.93 -11.98 -20.56
N LEU A 297 -29.51 -10.77 -20.22
CA LEU A 297 -29.56 -9.60 -21.08
C LEU A 297 -28.26 -9.45 -21.88
N GLY A 298 -28.39 -9.01 -23.12
CA GLY A 298 -27.25 -8.88 -24.03
C GLY A 298 -26.70 -10.24 -24.47
N ALA A 299 -27.52 -11.29 -24.43
CA ALA A 299 -27.11 -12.60 -24.91
C ALA A 299 -26.72 -12.51 -26.40
N SER A 300 -25.51 -12.99 -26.72
CA SER A 300 -25.00 -13.02 -28.09
C SER A 300 -25.13 -14.45 -28.62
N SER A 301 -25.59 -14.59 -29.86
CA SER A 301 -26.21 -15.83 -30.38
C SER A 301 -25.53 -17.19 -30.16
N THR A 302 -24.24 -17.26 -29.84
CA THR A 302 -23.54 -18.56 -29.77
C THR A 302 -22.77 -18.86 -28.51
N CYS A 303 -22.53 -17.89 -27.63
CA CYS A 303 -21.83 -18.18 -26.37
C CYS A 303 -22.81 -18.73 -25.33
N GLU A 304 -23.88 -17.98 -25.04
CA GLU A 304 -24.86 -18.35 -24.03
C GLU A 304 -25.62 -19.61 -24.44
N LEU A 305 -26.12 -19.68 -25.67
CA LEU A 305 -26.91 -20.83 -26.14
C LEU A 305 -26.09 -22.13 -26.23
N ARG A 306 -24.77 -22.03 -26.44
CA ARG A 306 -23.90 -23.21 -26.54
C ARG A 306 -23.37 -23.66 -25.19
N TRP A 307 -23.10 -22.75 -24.26
CA TRP A 307 -22.39 -23.04 -23.01
C TRP A 307 -23.26 -22.92 -21.76
N LEU A 308 -24.40 -22.25 -21.84
CA LEU A 308 -25.41 -22.29 -20.79
C LEU A 308 -26.15 -23.62 -20.92
N LYS A 309 -25.96 -24.50 -19.96
CA LYS A 309 -26.61 -25.80 -19.88
C LYS A 309 -27.63 -25.76 -18.76
N PRO A 310 -28.93 -25.60 -19.08
CA PRO A 310 -29.97 -25.46 -18.05
C PRO A 310 -30.00 -26.66 -17.10
N ALA A 311 -29.70 -27.86 -17.62
CA ALA A 311 -29.60 -29.07 -16.83
C ALA A 311 -28.52 -29.01 -15.74
N GLU A 312 -27.40 -28.36 -16.03
CA GLU A 312 -26.27 -28.25 -15.10
C GLU A 312 -26.53 -27.21 -14.01
N ILE A 313 -27.25 -26.14 -14.35
CA ILE A 313 -27.75 -25.17 -13.37
C ILE A 313 -28.73 -25.88 -12.41
N LEU A 314 -29.70 -26.61 -12.97
CA LEU A 314 -30.74 -27.27 -12.19
C LEU A 314 -30.19 -28.36 -11.25
N LYS A 315 -29.20 -29.15 -11.69
CA LYS A 315 -28.49 -30.14 -10.82
C LYS A 315 -27.94 -29.53 -9.53
N ARG A 316 -27.52 -28.26 -9.58
CA ARG A 316 -26.89 -27.54 -8.45
C ARG A 316 -27.86 -26.66 -7.68
N LEU A 317 -29.13 -26.64 -8.07
CA LEU A 317 -30.23 -25.97 -7.38
C LEU A 317 -31.30 -27.00 -6.99
N PRO A 318 -31.04 -27.87 -5.99
CA PRO A 318 -31.92 -29.01 -5.69
C PRO A 318 -33.32 -28.61 -5.21
N ALA A 319 -33.47 -27.41 -4.63
CA ALA A 319 -34.77 -26.89 -4.22
C ALA A 319 -35.65 -26.50 -5.42
N ILE A 320 -35.05 -26.16 -6.56
CA ILE A 320 -35.77 -25.71 -7.75
C ILE A 320 -36.28 -26.92 -8.52
N GLN A 321 -37.59 -27.03 -8.64
CA GLN A 321 -38.32 -28.03 -9.43
C GLN A 321 -38.54 -27.56 -10.88
N CYS A 322 -38.69 -26.25 -11.06
CA CYS A 322 -38.89 -25.63 -12.37
C CYS A 322 -37.99 -24.41 -12.56
N LEU A 323 -37.17 -24.40 -13.61
CA LEU A 323 -36.29 -23.30 -13.96
C LEU A 323 -36.66 -22.72 -15.33
N ALA A 324 -37.05 -21.45 -15.38
CA ALA A 324 -37.22 -20.71 -16.63
C ALA A 324 -35.97 -19.87 -16.91
N LEU A 325 -35.44 -19.97 -18.12
CA LEU A 325 -34.30 -19.19 -18.58
C LEU A 325 -34.72 -18.38 -19.81
N GLU A 326 -34.66 -17.06 -19.68
CA GLU A 326 -34.98 -16.14 -20.76
C GLU A 326 -33.69 -15.49 -21.25
N LEU A 327 -33.31 -15.74 -22.50
CA LEU A 327 -32.17 -15.08 -23.15
C LEU A 327 -32.69 -13.91 -23.97
N ILE A 328 -32.37 -12.69 -23.55
CA ILE A 328 -32.82 -11.44 -24.17
C ILE A 328 -31.60 -10.77 -24.81
N GLY A 329 -31.63 -10.57 -26.13
CA GLY A 329 -30.52 -9.89 -26.79
C GLY A 329 -30.49 -10.00 -28.33
N PHE A 330 -29.44 -9.43 -28.91
CA PHE A 330 -29.27 -9.23 -30.35
C PHE A 330 -28.47 -10.35 -31.00
N LEU A 331 -29.23 -11.22 -31.64
CA LEU A 331 -28.77 -12.22 -32.57
C LEU A 331 -28.51 -11.53 -33.91
N GLY A 332 -27.36 -10.86 -34.05
CA GLY A 332 -26.72 -10.67 -35.37
C GLY A 332 -26.60 -9.28 -35.93
N GLU A 333 -26.93 -8.23 -35.18
CA GLU A 333 -26.57 -6.89 -35.63
C GLU A 333 -25.07 -6.68 -35.36
N ILE A 334 -24.35 -6.50 -36.46
CA ILE A 334 -22.93 -6.17 -36.49
C ILE A 334 -22.77 -4.94 -35.61
N ASP A 335 -22.08 -5.07 -34.48
CA ASP A 335 -21.53 -3.91 -33.79
C ASP A 335 -20.73 -3.15 -34.87
N PRO A 336 -21.11 -1.91 -35.24
CA PRO A 336 -20.54 -1.21 -36.38
C PRO A 336 -19.02 -1.04 -36.26
N ASP A 337 -18.49 -1.13 -35.03
CA ASP A 337 -17.05 -1.07 -34.74
C ASP A 337 -16.40 -2.47 -34.65
N ASN A 338 -17.19 -3.55 -34.59
CA ASN A 338 -16.72 -4.92 -34.48
C ASN A 338 -16.83 -5.63 -35.83
N SER A 339 -15.71 -5.68 -36.56
CA SER A 339 -15.54 -6.39 -37.84
C SER A 339 -15.77 -7.92 -37.79
N ARG A 340 -16.32 -8.46 -36.70
CA ARG A 340 -16.60 -9.88 -36.55
C ARG A 340 -17.77 -10.27 -37.44
N VAL A 341 -17.50 -11.22 -38.34
CA VAL A 341 -18.51 -11.90 -39.14
C VAL A 341 -19.60 -12.43 -38.19
N PRO A 342 -20.89 -12.11 -38.42
CA PRO A 342 -22.00 -12.68 -37.67
C PRO A 342 -21.85 -14.20 -37.61
N ASP A 343 -22.17 -14.81 -36.46
CA ASP A 343 -22.04 -16.25 -36.36
C ASP A 343 -22.91 -16.92 -37.44
N PRO A 344 -22.34 -17.80 -38.29
CA PRO A 344 -23.10 -18.42 -39.37
C PRO A 344 -24.25 -19.33 -38.89
N ASN A 345 -24.36 -19.59 -37.58
CA ASN A 345 -25.46 -20.35 -36.98
C ASN A 345 -26.51 -19.48 -36.28
N ILE A 346 -26.46 -18.16 -36.44
CA ILE A 346 -27.39 -17.22 -35.80
C ILE A 346 -28.85 -17.46 -36.19
N ASP A 347 -29.08 -17.97 -37.40
CA ASP A 347 -30.42 -18.30 -37.89
C ASP A 347 -30.89 -19.70 -37.43
N LYS A 348 -30.05 -20.47 -36.72
CA LYS A 348 -30.37 -21.84 -36.26
C LYS A 348 -30.87 -21.89 -34.82
N LEU A 349 -31.38 -20.77 -34.33
CA LEU A 349 -31.89 -20.71 -32.98
C LEU A 349 -33.19 -21.52 -32.89
N PRO A 350 -33.39 -22.24 -31.78
CA PRO A 350 -34.65 -22.94 -31.57
C PRO A 350 -35.77 -21.91 -31.52
N GLU A 351 -36.68 -21.95 -32.50
CA GLU A 351 -37.92 -21.19 -32.45
C GLU A 351 -38.79 -21.75 -31.32
N GLY A 352 -39.22 -20.89 -30.40
CA GLY A 352 -40.09 -21.26 -29.28
C GLY A 352 -39.36 -21.66 -28.00
N ILE A 353 -40.03 -22.47 -27.18
CA ILE A 353 -39.58 -22.84 -25.84
C ILE A 353 -38.92 -24.22 -25.90
N MET A 354 -37.63 -24.28 -25.59
CA MET A 354 -36.93 -25.55 -25.39
C MET A 354 -37.20 -26.08 -23.99
N LYS A 355 -37.80 -27.28 -23.92
CA LYS A 355 -38.01 -27.99 -22.66
C LYS A 355 -36.90 -29.03 -22.44
N ILE A 356 -36.29 -28.98 -21.26
CA ILE A 356 -35.23 -29.88 -20.84
C ILE A 356 -35.68 -30.55 -19.55
N ASN A 357 -35.74 -31.88 -19.54
CA ASN A 357 -36.05 -32.64 -18.33
C ASN A 357 -34.75 -33.06 -17.64
N VAL A 358 -34.69 -32.91 -16.32
CA VAL A 358 -33.59 -33.35 -15.47
C VAL A 358 -34.20 -34.13 -14.32
N ASP A 359 -34.16 -35.44 -14.43
CA ASP A 359 -34.88 -36.34 -13.53
C ASP A 359 -36.39 -36.01 -13.55
N GLU A 360 -37.00 -35.71 -12.40
CA GLU A 360 -38.40 -35.30 -12.27
C GLU A 360 -38.63 -33.78 -12.44
N ARG A 361 -37.55 -33.03 -12.70
CA ARG A 361 -37.55 -31.56 -12.75
C ARG A 361 -37.48 -31.04 -14.17
N GLN A 362 -37.89 -29.80 -14.36
CA GLN A 362 -38.01 -29.19 -15.68
C GLN A 362 -37.24 -27.88 -15.76
N ALA A 363 -36.52 -27.71 -16.86
CA ALA A 363 -35.97 -26.43 -17.27
C ALA A 363 -36.58 -26.02 -18.61
N PHE A 364 -36.88 -24.74 -18.75
CA PHE A 364 -37.40 -24.11 -19.95
C PHE A 364 -36.40 -23.05 -20.38
N LEU A 365 -36.08 -23.02 -21.66
CA LEU A 365 -35.18 -22.05 -22.25
C LEU A 365 -35.90 -21.39 -23.43
N ARG A 366 -35.89 -20.06 -23.47
CA ARG A 366 -36.41 -19.30 -24.59
C ARG A 366 -35.45 -18.17 -24.94
N ALA A 367 -35.28 -17.93 -26.23
CA ALA A 367 -34.54 -16.79 -26.75
C ALA A 367 -35.52 -15.76 -27.30
N THR A 368 -35.40 -14.52 -26.82
CA THR A 368 -36.20 -13.37 -27.26
C THR A 368 -35.27 -12.35 -27.88
N LYS A 369 -35.49 -12.08 -29.18
CA LYS A 369 -34.78 -11.03 -29.90
C LYS A 369 -35.27 -9.65 -29.44
N GLY A 370 -34.33 -8.77 -29.16
CA GLY A 370 -34.58 -7.36 -28.90
C GLY A 370 -33.95 -6.80 -27.63
N SER A 371 -34.34 -5.57 -27.28
CA SER A 371 -34.01 -4.96 -26.00
C SER A 371 -34.87 -5.53 -24.85
N LEU A 372 -34.56 -5.17 -23.60
CA LEU A 372 -35.40 -5.57 -22.46
C LEU A 372 -36.81 -4.99 -22.58
N GLU A 373 -36.96 -3.75 -23.04
CA GLU A 373 -38.26 -3.09 -23.24
C GLU A 373 -39.11 -3.86 -24.24
N GLU A 374 -38.54 -4.18 -25.41
CA GLU A 374 -39.22 -4.97 -26.44
C GLU A 374 -39.57 -6.38 -25.95
N ALA A 375 -38.74 -6.95 -25.06
CA ALA A 375 -39.00 -8.24 -24.45
C ALA A 375 -40.11 -8.16 -23.39
N LEU A 376 -40.18 -7.07 -22.62
CA LEU A 376 -41.24 -6.81 -21.64
C LEU A 376 -42.60 -6.55 -22.29
N ASP A 377 -42.62 -5.98 -23.50
CA ASP A 377 -43.83 -5.84 -24.31
C ASP A 377 -44.34 -7.20 -24.86
N LYS A 378 -43.47 -8.22 -24.87
CA LYS A 378 -43.81 -9.61 -25.17
C LYS A 378 -44.15 -10.35 -23.87
N GLU A 379 -44.96 -11.40 -23.95
CA GLU A 379 -45.17 -12.27 -22.78
C GLU A 379 -43.86 -12.99 -22.43
N LEU A 380 -43.16 -12.52 -21.39
CA LEU A 380 -41.91 -13.11 -20.89
C LEU A 380 -42.11 -14.55 -20.37
N LEU A 381 -41.09 -15.40 -20.48
CA LEU A 381 -41.21 -16.80 -20.09
C LEU A 381 -41.29 -16.88 -18.57
N LEU A 382 -42.42 -17.40 -18.09
CA LEU A 382 -42.63 -17.69 -16.69
C LEU A 382 -42.69 -19.21 -16.51
N PRO A 383 -42.26 -19.73 -15.34
CA PRO A 383 -42.58 -21.09 -14.95
C PRO A 383 -44.10 -21.34 -15.06
N PRO A 384 -44.54 -22.56 -15.46
CA PRO A 384 -45.95 -22.91 -15.48
C PRO A 384 -46.61 -22.64 -14.11
N ASP A 385 -47.88 -22.24 -14.13
CA ASP A 385 -48.72 -21.88 -12.98
C ASP A 385 -48.28 -20.65 -12.17
N VAL A 386 -47.41 -19.80 -12.73
CA VAL A 386 -47.20 -18.43 -12.21
C VAL A 386 -48.16 -17.51 -12.95
N ASP A 387 -49.31 -17.18 -12.34
CA ASP A 387 -50.31 -16.31 -12.94
C ASP A 387 -49.74 -14.91 -13.20
N GLY A 388 -49.74 -14.52 -14.48
CA GLY A 388 -48.99 -13.40 -15.00
C GLY A 388 -49.68 -12.05 -14.86
N LYS A 389 -48.91 -11.08 -14.36
CA LYS A 389 -48.78 -9.73 -14.93
C LYS A 389 -47.51 -9.00 -14.47
N GLU A 390 -46.83 -9.46 -13.41
CA GLU A 390 -45.61 -8.82 -12.90
C GLU A 390 -44.58 -9.80 -12.33
N ALA A 391 -44.41 -10.98 -12.90
CA ALA A 391 -43.40 -11.91 -12.39
C ALA A 391 -41.99 -11.44 -12.78
N LEU A 392 -41.27 -10.90 -11.79
CA LEU A 392 -39.86 -10.50 -11.90
C LEU A 392 -38.95 -11.73 -11.88
N PRO A 393 -37.78 -11.69 -12.55
CA PRO A 393 -36.80 -12.76 -12.44
C PRO A 393 -36.20 -12.77 -11.03
N GLN A 394 -35.82 -13.96 -10.57
CA GLN A 394 -35.09 -14.12 -9.32
C GLN A 394 -33.66 -13.56 -9.41
N VAL A 395 -33.07 -13.64 -10.59
CA VAL A 395 -31.77 -13.03 -10.88
C VAL A 395 -31.67 -12.72 -12.36
N CYS A 396 -31.02 -11.60 -12.66
CA CYS A 396 -30.72 -11.15 -14.00
C CYS A 396 -29.20 -11.17 -14.23
N PHE A 397 -28.78 -11.63 -15.40
CA PHE A 397 -27.39 -11.67 -15.83
C PHE A 397 -27.21 -10.72 -17.01
N ILE A 398 -26.28 -9.78 -16.94
CA ILE A 398 -25.90 -8.96 -18.09
C ILE A 398 -24.67 -9.58 -18.71
N ALA A 399 -24.81 -10.17 -19.89
CA ALA A 399 -23.77 -10.90 -20.62
C ALA A 399 -22.78 -9.97 -21.35
N HIS A 400 -22.32 -8.91 -20.69
CA HIS A 400 -21.39 -7.94 -21.28
C HIS A 400 -20.44 -7.31 -20.23
N PRO A 401 -19.12 -7.56 -20.27
CA PRO A 401 -18.18 -7.16 -19.20
C PRO A 401 -17.76 -5.68 -19.19
N GLN A 402 -18.22 -4.89 -20.17
CA GLN A 402 -17.76 -3.50 -20.37
C GLN A 402 -18.94 -2.53 -20.36
N LEU A 403 -19.60 -2.44 -19.21
CA LEU A 403 -20.83 -1.66 -19.12
C LEU A 403 -20.59 -0.17 -19.43
N HIS A 404 -19.48 0.41 -18.97
CA HIS A 404 -19.09 1.80 -19.24
C HIS A 404 -19.07 2.17 -20.73
N ARG A 405 -18.69 1.24 -21.63
CA ARG A 405 -18.66 1.49 -23.09
C ARG A 405 -20.09 1.54 -23.64
N TYR A 406 -20.83 0.46 -23.41
CA TYR A 406 -22.18 0.21 -23.94
C TYR A 406 -23.28 0.75 -23.03
N PHE A 407 -22.92 1.64 -22.11
CA PHE A 407 -23.81 2.10 -21.06
C PHE A 407 -25.12 2.69 -21.62
N SER A 408 -25.04 3.45 -22.71
CA SER A 408 -26.20 4.09 -23.32
C SER A 408 -27.26 3.08 -23.76
N GLU A 409 -26.82 1.90 -24.20
CA GLU A 409 -27.69 0.81 -24.68
C GLU A 409 -28.29 0.03 -23.51
N PHE A 410 -27.49 -0.23 -22.47
CA PHE A 410 -27.96 -0.95 -21.29
C PHE A 410 -28.67 -0.07 -20.25
N HIS A 411 -28.58 1.26 -20.36
CA HIS A 411 -29.13 2.18 -19.36
C HIS A 411 -30.63 1.96 -19.09
N PRO A 412 -31.51 1.88 -20.10
CA PRO A 412 -32.93 1.60 -19.89
C PRO A 412 -33.15 0.32 -19.07
N ALA A 413 -32.48 -0.77 -19.45
CA ALA A 413 -32.58 -2.06 -18.76
C ALA A 413 -32.03 -2.01 -17.32
N ILE A 414 -30.88 -1.38 -17.09
CA ILE A 414 -30.28 -1.26 -15.75
C ILE A 414 -31.14 -0.41 -14.83
N SER A 415 -31.65 0.71 -15.32
CA SER A 415 -32.55 1.57 -14.57
C SER A 415 -33.82 0.82 -14.18
N TRP A 416 -34.35 -0.01 -15.09
CA TRP A 416 -35.47 -0.91 -14.77
C TRP A 416 -35.12 -1.93 -13.68
N LEU A 417 -33.97 -2.61 -13.80
CA LEU A 417 -33.51 -3.62 -12.83
C LEU A 417 -33.27 -3.04 -11.43
N ILE A 418 -32.63 -1.85 -11.34
CA ILE A 418 -32.44 -1.10 -10.09
C ILE A 418 -33.79 -0.76 -9.48
N THR A 419 -34.70 -0.18 -10.27
CA THR A 419 -36.03 0.25 -9.80
C THR A 419 -36.88 -0.93 -9.32
N LYS A 420 -36.81 -2.07 -10.01
CA LYS A 420 -37.50 -3.31 -9.62
C LYS A 420 -36.76 -4.13 -8.57
N GLN A 421 -35.60 -3.65 -8.12
CA GLN A 421 -34.73 -4.31 -7.13
C GLN A 421 -34.37 -5.76 -7.49
N VAL A 422 -34.24 -6.03 -8.79
CA VAL A 422 -33.87 -7.36 -9.29
C VAL A 422 -32.39 -7.60 -9.01
N PRO A 423 -32.02 -8.69 -8.30
CA PRO A 423 -30.63 -9.10 -8.16
C PRO A 423 -30.00 -9.24 -9.55
N THR A 424 -28.99 -8.42 -9.85
CA THR A 424 -28.39 -8.39 -11.18
C THR A 424 -26.90 -8.65 -11.10
N ILE A 425 -26.38 -9.41 -12.05
CA ILE A 425 -25.00 -9.86 -12.09
C ILE A 425 -24.45 -9.57 -13.48
N ILE A 426 -23.44 -8.72 -13.58
CA ILE A 426 -22.70 -8.54 -14.82
C ILE A 426 -21.74 -9.71 -14.94
N ILE A 427 -21.94 -10.53 -15.97
CA ILE A 427 -21.05 -11.62 -16.34
C ILE A 427 -20.50 -11.30 -17.71
N GLY A 428 -19.21 -11.53 -17.90
CA GLY A 428 -18.66 -11.25 -19.20
C GLY A 428 -17.34 -11.89 -19.42
N ALA A 429 -17.06 -12.04 -20.70
CA ALA A 429 -15.91 -12.76 -21.17
C ALA A 429 -15.02 -11.70 -21.86
N SER A 430 -14.14 -11.04 -21.10
CA SER A 430 -13.13 -10.12 -21.62
C SER A 430 -11.75 -10.46 -21.06
N ASP A 431 -10.71 -9.91 -21.68
CA ASP A 431 -9.41 -9.81 -21.05
C ASP A 431 -9.53 -8.99 -19.75
N PRO A 432 -8.62 -9.16 -18.78
CA PRO A 432 -8.58 -8.35 -17.56
C PRO A 432 -8.47 -6.86 -17.92
N ASP A 433 -9.61 -6.18 -17.97
CA ASP A 433 -9.70 -4.76 -18.29
C ASP A 433 -9.87 -3.99 -16.97
N PRO A 434 -8.95 -3.09 -16.58
CA PRO A 434 -9.05 -2.33 -15.32
C PRO A 434 -10.27 -1.41 -15.24
N SER A 435 -11.00 -1.20 -16.34
CA SER A 435 -12.21 -0.38 -16.42
C SER A 435 -13.39 -0.88 -15.55
N TRP A 436 -13.35 -2.09 -15.01
CA TRP A 436 -14.39 -2.61 -14.09
C TRP A 436 -14.68 -1.70 -12.89
N LYS A 437 -13.69 -0.92 -12.42
CA LYS A 437 -13.91 0.07 -11.35
C LYS A 437 -14.86 1.18 -11.79
N GLN A 438 -14.85 1.52 -13.07
CA GLN A 438 -15.77 2.50 -13.66
C GLN A 438 -17.19 1.93 -13.66
N ASP A 439 -17.35 0.64 -13.99
CA ASP A 439 -18.66 -0.03 -13.93
C ASP A 439 -19.23 -0.04 -12.50
N GLU A 440 -18.41 -0.33 -11.49
CA GLU A 440 -18.82 -0.24 -10.08
C GLU A 440 -19.24 1.19 -9.69
N GLN A 441 -18.42 2.19 -9.99
CA GLN A 441 -18.74 3.59 -9.68
C GLN A 441 -19.99 4.08 -10.42
N LEU A 442 -20.14 3.67 -11.67
CA LEU A 442 -21.31 3.97 -12.50
C LEU A 442 -22.57 3.39 -11.89
N LEU A 443 -22.56 2.12 -11.47
CA LEU A 443 -23.72 1.48 -10.80
C LEU A 443 -24.07 2.18 -9.49
N ARG A 444 -23.08 2.53 -8.66
CA ARG A 444 -23.33 3.29 -7.42
C ARG A 444 -23.94 4.66 -7.72
N LYS A 445 -23.42 5.36 -8.72
CA LYS A 445 -23.97 6.65 -9.17
C LYS A 445 -25.34 6.52 -9.83
N LEU A 446 -25.68 5.36 -10.40
CA LEU A 446 -27.04 5.04 -10.87
C LEU A 446 -28.04 4.79 -9.74
N GLY A 447 -27.56 4.75 -8.51
CA GLY A 447 -28.36 4.50 -7.33
C GLY A 447 -28.45 3.02 -6.97
N ALA A 448 -27.56 2.14 -7.46
CA ALA A 448 -27.48 0.77 -6.97
C ALA A 448 -27.09 0.75 -5.47
N GLU A 449 -27.92 0.13 -4.62
CA GLU A 449 -27.73 0.09 -3.16
C GLU A 449 -26.65 -0.92 -2.75
N LEU A 450 -26.74 -2.13 -3.29
CA LEU A 450 -25.70 -3.15 -3.17
C LEU A 450 -24.86 -3.12 -4.44
N VAL A 451 -23.53 -3.04 -4.31
CA VAL A 451 -22.59 -3.30 -5.40
C VAL A 451 -21.47 -4.18 -4.88
N VAL A 452 -21.45 -5.43 -5.35
CA VAL A 452 -20.42 -6.42 -5.08
C VAL A 452 -19.25 -6.13 -6.02
N SER A 453 -18.11 -5.74 -5.43
CA SER A 453 -16.90 -5.47 -6.20
C SER A 453 -16.42 -6.71 -6.96
N LYS A 454 -15.65 -6.47 -8.02
CA LYS A 454 -15.11 -7.47 -8.94
C LYS A 454 -14.56 -8.69 -8.19
N ARG A 455 -15.13 -9.86 -8.49
CA ARG A 455 -14.54 -11.16 -8.17
C ARG A 455 -14.22 -11.91 -9.46
N GLU A 456 -13.08 -12.59 -9.50
CA GLU A 456 -12.69 -13.43 -10.63
C GLU A 456 -13.31 -14.82 -10.48
N SER A 457 -14.11 -15.23 -11.47
CA SER A 457 -14.67 -16.58 -11.49
C SER A 457 -13.54 -17.61 -11.57
N PRO A 458 -13.59 -18.65 -10.72
CA PRO A 458 -12.67 -19.78 -10.83
C PRO A 458 -12.93 -20.59 -12.11
N TYR A 459 -14.00 -20.33 -12.85
CA TYR A 459 -14.38 -21.02 -14.08
C TYR A 459 -14.12 -20.15 -15.31
N PRO A 460 -12.88 -20.13 -15.84
CA PRO A 460 -12.55 -19.29 -16.99
C PRO A 460 -13.32 -19.76 -18.23
N MET A 461 -13.82 -18.79 -19.00
CA MET A 461 -14.36 -19.04 -20.34
C MET A 461 -13.22 -18.83 -21.34
N CYS A 462 -12.85 -19.82 -22.16
CA CYS A 462 -12.02 -19.54 -23.36
C CYS A 462 -12.83 -19.75 -24.62
N LEU A 463 -12.48 -18.97 -25.64
CA LEU A 463 -13.09 -19.08 -26.95
C LEU A 463 -12.60 -20.35 -27.67
N PRO A 464 -13.46 -21.03 -28.45
CA PRO A 464 -13.06 -22.13 -29.31
C PRO A 464 -11.91 -21.70 -30.23
N GLY A 465 -10.80 -22.45 -30.22
CA GLY A 465 -9.64 -22.17 -31.07
C GLY A 465 -8.62 -21.18 -30.51
N ASN A 466 -8.83 -20.63 -29.30
CA ASN A 466 -7.82 -19.80 -28.64
C ASN A 466 -7.73 -20.09 -27.14
N SER A 467 -6.97 -21.13 -26.78
CA SER A 467 -6.74 -21.53 -25.38
C SER A 467 -5.96 -20.49 -24.57
N LYS A 468 -5.33 -19.50 -25.22
CA LYS A 468 -4.60 -18.41 -24.56
C LYS A 468 -5.50 -17.26 -24.11
N VAL A 469 -6.67 -17.08 -24.73
CA VAL A 469 -7.64 -16.06 -24.33
C VAL A 469 -8.45 -16.63 -23.18
N LYS A 470 -7.86 -16.58 -21.98
CA LYS A 470 -8.55 -16.79 -20.71
C LYS A 470 -9.38 -15.55 -20.45
N LYS A 471 -10.66 -15.61 -20.76
CA LYS A 471 -11.57 -14.54 -20.39
C LYS A 471 -11.88 -14.73 -18.91
N CYS A 472 -11.33 -13.85 -18.09
CA CYS A 472 -11.65 -13.85 -16.67
C CYS A 472 -13.10 -13.40 -16.53
N SER A 473 -13.97 -14.28 -16.07
CA SER A 473 -15.36 -13.91 -15.80
C SER A 473 -15.36 -13.06 -14.54
N HIS A 474 -15.28 -11.76 -14.73
CA HIS A 474 -15.44 -10.80 -13.65
C HIS A 474 -16.91 -10.67 -13.32
N ILE A 475 -17.20 -10.57 -12.03
CA ILE A 475 -18.57 -10.46 -11.55
C ILE A 475 -18.72 -9.17 -10.80
N ILE A 476 -19.70 -8.37 -11.24
CA ILE A 476 -20.20 -7.21 -10.52
C ILE A 476 -21.67 -7.48 -10.24
N GLY A 477 -21.99 -7.73 -8.98
CA GLY A 477 -23.37 -7.92 -8.53
C GLY A 477 -23.96 -6.60 -8.09
N PHE A 478 -25.23 -6.33 -8.38
CA PHE A 478 -25.92 -5.18 -7.84
C PHE A 478 -27.40 -5.43 -7.55
N ARG A 479 -27.96 -4.66 -6.62
CA ARG A 479 -29.39 -4.69 -6.30
C ARG A 479 -29.87 -3.34 -5.74
N GLY A 480 -31.07 -2.96 -6.14
CA GLY A 480 -31.91 -1.98 -5.46
C GLY A 480 -31.49 -0.53 -5.59
N GLY A 481 -32.34 0.37 -5.08
CA GLY A 481 -32.13 1.81 -4.96
C GLY A 481 -32.92 2.68 -5.95
N LYS A 482 -32.55 3.96 -6.09
CA LYS A 482 -33.32 4.96 -6.86
C LYS A 482 -32.59 5.29 -8.15
N ALA A 483 -33.13 4.83 -9.28
CA ALA A 483 -32.59 5.16 -10.59
C ALA A 483 -32.52 6.69 -10.78
N ILE A 484 -31.36 7.19 -11.20
CA ILE A 484 -31.16 8.60 -11.52
C ILE A 484 -31.57 8.86 -12.97
N GLU A 485 -32.11 10.05 -13.24
CA GLU A 485 -32.44 10.50 -14.60
C GLU A 485 -31.21 10.49 -15.52
N ARG A 486 -31.42 10.06 -16.77
CA ARG A 486 -30.40 9.88 -17.81
C ARG A 486 -29.47 11.10 -17.98
N ASP A 487 -30.03 12.31 -17.94
CA ASP A 487 -29.29 13.55 -18.23
C ASP A 487 -28.23 13.86 -17.17
N LYS A 488 -28.55 13.62 -15.89
CA LYS A 488 -27.59 13.76 -14.79
C LYS A 488 -26.46 12.75 -14.90
N LEU A 489 -26.73 11.63 -15.56
CA LEU A 489 -25.80 10.53 -15.66
C LEU A 489 -24.82 10.64 -16.82
N MET A 490 -25.19 11.34 -17.90
CA MET A 490 -24.24 11.63 -18.98
C MET A 490 -23.08 12.49 -18.47
N ASN A 491 -23.36 13.44 -17.58
CA ASN A 491 -22.31 14.22 -16.90
C ASN A 491 -21.40 13.32 -16.06
N VAL A 492 -21.99 12.38 -15.31
CA VAL A 492 -21.25 11.36 -14.56
C VAL A 492 -20.37 10.49 -15.46
N LYS A 493 -20.88 10.05 -16.61
CA LYS A 493 -20.12 9.25 -17.57
C LYS A 493 -18.93 10.05 -18.10
N LEU A 494 -19.14 11.31 -18.48
CA LEU A 494 -18.07 12.20 -18.95
C LEU A 494 -17.00 12.42 -17.87
N GLU A 495 -17.40 12.60 -16.61
CA GLU A 495 -16.46 12.69 -15.47
C GLU A 495 -15.64 11.40 -15.31
N LEU A 496 -16.28 10.23 -15.38
CA LEU A 496 -15.59 8.94 -15.23
C LEU A 496 -14.63 8.66 -16.38
N LEU A 497 -15.00 9.03 -17.61
CA LEU A 497 -14.15 8.90 -18.80
C LEU A 497 -12.99 9.90 -18.79
N ALA A 498 -13.14 11.06 -18.14
CA ALA A 498 -12.09 12.07 -18.02
C ALA A 498 -11.03 11.73 -16.96
N GLN A 499 -11.28 10.74 -16.09
CA GLN A 499 -10.30 10.30 -15.10
C GLN A 499 -9.23 9.43 -15.76
N GLU A 500 -7.99 9.93 -15.83
CA GLU A 500 -6.84 9.12 -16.22
C GLU A 500 -6.50 8.12 -15.10
N TYR A 501 -6.81 6.85 -15.33
CA TYR A 501 -6.44 5.78 -14.42
C TYR A 501 -5.03 5.31 -14.72
N SER A 502 -4.05 5.74 -13.91
CA SER A 502 -2.77 5.05 -13.84
C SER A 502 -2.98 3.72 -13.09
N VAL A 503 -2.80 2.62 -13.82
CA VAL A 503 -2.73 1.29 -13.19
C VAL A 503 -1.41 1.26 -12.42
N ARG A 504 -1.49 1.28 -11.09
CA ARG A 504 -0.33 1.02 -10.22
C ARG A 504 -0.04 -0.46 -10.12
#